data_AF-A0A101U4F6-F1
#
_entry.id   AF-A0A101U4F6-F1
#
_cell.length_a   1.000
_cell.length_b   1.000
_cell.length_c   1.000
_cell.angle_alpha   90.00
_cell.angle_beta   90.00
_cell.angle_gamma   90.00
#
_symmetry.space_group_name_H-M   'P 1'
#
loop_
_entity.id
_entity.type
_entity.pdbx_description
1 polymer ?
#
loop_
_entity_poly.entity_id
_entity_poly.type
_entity_poly.pdbx_seq_one_letter_code
_entity_poly.pdbx_strand_id
1 'polypeptide(L)' 'MPTRGSGHADRVRAMARWIQESEEFRGADCNEGERWLHECAVGEGAKGSGTPETWIKMGHVQHMNFVVSRLMGAVE' A
#
# COMPACT_ATOMS: atom_id res chain seq x y z
N MET A 1 19.81 1.44 -3.18
CA MET A 1 18.56 1.06 -2.48
C MET A 1 17.70 2.30 -2.29
N PRO A 2 16.43 2.32 -2.75
CA PRO A 2 15.53 3.46 -2.54
C PRO A 2 15.30 3.81 -1.06
N THR A 3 15.69 2.86 -0.18
CA THR A 3 15.35 2.79 1.24
C THR A 3 16.32 3.45 2.22
N ARG A 4 17.29 4.25 1.75
CA ARG A 4 18.35 4.81 2.62
C ARG A 4 18.50 6.33 2.45
N GLY A 5 18.90 7.01 3.53
CA GLY A 5 19.21 8.45 3.54
C GLY A 5 18.06 9.35 4.00
N SER A 6 18.37 10.62 4.26
CA SER A 6 17.46 11.62 4.86
C SER A 6 16.16 11.88 4.08
N GLY A 7 16.14 11.60 2.77
CA GLY A 7 14.95 11.71 1.92
C GLY A 7 14.23 10.38 1.63
N HIS A 8 14.51 9.31 2.38
CA HIS A 8 13.89 8.01 2.16
C HIS A 8 12.36 8.05 2.34
N ALA A 9 11.89 8.66 3.43
CA ALA A 9 10.48 8.72 3.74
C ALA A 9 9.71 9.42 2.59
N ASP A 10 10.18 10.57 2.12
CA ASP A 10 9.53 11.32 1.04
C ASP A 10 9.42 10.51 -0.26
N ARG A 11 10.47 9.75 -0.62
CA ARG A 11 10.42 8.87 -1.80
C ARG A 11 9.42 7.74 -1.64
N VAL A 12 9.32 7.17 -0.45
CA VAL A 12 8.33 6.13 -0.15
C VAL A 12 6.92 6.68 -0.24
N ARG A 13 6.68 7.89 0.28
CA ARG A 13 5.36 8.52 0.18
C ARG A 13 5.01 8.86 -1.26
N ALA A 14 5.96 9.38 -2.03
CA ALA A 14 5.77 9.62 -3.46
C ALA A 14 5.40 8.33 -4.20
N MET A 15 6.04 7.21 -3.86
CA MET A 15 5.68 5.89 -4.40
C MET A 15 4.27 5.46 -3.97
N ALA A 16 3.90 5.65 -2.71
CA ALA A 16 2.55 5.35 -2.22
C ALA A 16 1.46 6.16 -2.93
N ARG A 17 1.73 7.45 -3.23
CA ARG A 17 0.84 8.31 -4.03
C ARG A 17 0.70 7.79 -5.46
N TRP A 18 1.82 7.46 -6.10
CA TRP A 18 1.81 6.91 -7.45
C TRP A 18 1.00 5.60 -7.54
N ILE A 19 1.09 4.73 -6.52
CA ILE A 19 0.28 3.50 -6.50
C ILE A 19 -1.21 3.83 -6.31
N GLN A 20 -1.57 4.84 -5.50
CA GLN A 20 -2.97 5.26 -5.33
C GLN A 20 -3.61 5.88 -6.57
N GLU A 21 -2.79 6.44 -7.46
CA GLU A 21 -3.23 6.98 -8.75
C GLU A 21 -3.50 5.86 -9.79
N SER A 22 -3.08 4.62 -9.50
CA SER A 22 -3.39 3.47 -10.35
C SER A 22 -4.87 3.10 -10.27
N GLU A 23 -5.47 2.72 -11.40
CA GLU A 23 -6.82 2.14 -11.46
C GLU A 23 -6.96 0.84 -10.64
N GLU A 24 -5.83 0.19 -10.31
CA GLU A 24 -5.81 -1.01 -9.48
C GLU A 24 -5.98 -0.72 -7.97
N PHE A 25 -5.86 0.55 -7.54
CA PHE A 25 -6.09 0.95 -6.16
C PHE A 25 -7.58 0.93 -5.83
N ARG A 26 -7.97 0.09 -4.86
CA ARG A 26 -9.39 -0.19 -4.57
C ARG A 26 -10.02 0.74 -3.53
N GLY A 27 -9.29 1.76 -3.09
CA GLY A 27 -9.71 2.70 -2.06
C GLY A 27 -9.33 2.27 -0.65
N ALA A 28 -9.10 3.26 0.23
CA ALA A 28 -8.59 3.06 1.58
C ALA A 28 -9.48 2.20 2.49
N ASP A 29 -10.77 2.09 2.16
CA ASP A 29 -11.73 1.30 2.94
C ASP A 29 -11.83 -0.16 2.48
N CYS A 30 -11.19 -0.54 1.37
CA CYS A 30 -11.32 -1.88 0.79
C CYS A 30 -10.71 -2.96 1.68
N ASN A 31 -9.50 -2.75 2.20
CA ASN A 31 -8.84 -3.67 3.12
C ASN A 31 -7.70 -2.97 3.89
N GLU A 32 -7.12 -3.69 4.86
CA GLU A 32 -6.04 -3.18 5.71
C GLU A 32 -4.80 -2.73 4.90
N GLY A 33 -4.47 -3.42 3.82
CA GLY A 33 -3.34 -3.06 2.96
C GLY A 33 -3.58 -1.75 2.19
N GLU A 34 -4.78 -1.57 1.65
CA GLU A 34 -5.18 -0.33 0.96
C GLU A 34 -5.24 0.85 1.93
N ARG A 35 -5.75 0.63 3.16
CA ARG A 35 -5.76 1.65 4.22
C ARG A 35 -4.35 2.07 4.61
N TRP A 36 -3.49 1.10 4.84
CA TRP A 36 -2.10 1.37 5.20
C TRP A 36 -1.37 2.14 4.09
N LEU A 37 -1.60 1.78 2.83
CA LEU A 37 -1.03 2.48 1.68
C LEU A 37 -1.54 3.93 1.62
N HIS A 38 -2.82 4.16 1.91
CA HIS A 38 -3.41 5.50 2.04
C HIS A 38 -2.70 6.34 3.10
N GLU A 39 -2.61 5.83 4.32
CA GLU A 39 -1.92 6.49 5.44
C GLU A 39 -0.44 6.79 5.14
N CYS A 40 0.22 5.87 4.42
CA CYS A 40 1.59 6.07 3.95
C CYS A 40 1.68 7.27 2.99
N ALA A 41 0.74 7.47 2.07
CA ALA A 41 0.80 8.58 1.11
C ALA A 41 0.49 9.95 1.72
N VAL A 42 -0.44 10.01 2.68
CA VAL A 42 -0.93 11.26 3.29
C VAL A 42 -0.18 11.69 4.55
N GLY A 43 0.56 10.78 5.18
CA GLY A 43 1.30 11.10 6.41
C GLY A 43 2.53 12.01 6.21
N GLU A 44 3.17 12.39 7.31
CA GLU A 44 4.32 13.29 7.35
C GLU A 44 5.56 12.68 8.05
N GLY A 45 6.75 13.13 7.66
CA GLY A 45 8.02 12.66 8.24
C GLY A 45 8.28 11.16 8.01
N ALA A 46 9.06 10.52 8.88
CA ALA A 46 9.38 9.09 8.76
C ALA A 46 8.29 8.15 9.35
N LYS A 47 7.32 8.69 10.08
CA LYS A 47 6.30 7.89 10.76
C LYS A 47 5.28 7.39 9.75
N GLY A 48 5.06 6.07 9.67
CA GLY A 48 4.05 5.49 8.78
C GLY A 48 4.51 5.26 7.34
N SER A 49 5.79 5.51 6.99
CA SER A 49 6.33 5.10 5.69
C SER A 49 6.68 3.60 5.63
N GLY A 50 6.71 2.94 6.80
CA GLY A 50 6.99 1.50 6.92
C GLY A 50 8.44 1.11 6.65
N THR A 51 8.74 -0.16 6.88
CA THR A 51 9.99 -0.83 6.48
C THR A 51 9.74 -1.66 5.22
N PRO A 52 10.79 -2.16 4.52
CA PRO A 52 10.60 -3.08 3.39
C PRO A 52 9.73 -4.30 3.73
N GLU A 53 9.85 -4.83 4.95
CA GLU A 53 9.03 -5.94 5.43
C GLU A 53 7.56 -5.54 5.57
N THR A 54 7.28 -4.30 6.03
CA THR A 54 5.91 -3.76 6.07
C THR A 54 5.32 -3.67 4.67
N TRP A 55 6.08 -3.18 3.69
CA TRP A 55 5.66 -3.08 2.30
C TRP A 55 5.31 -4.45 1.71
N ILE A 56 6.16 -5.47 1.92
CA ILE A 56 5.90 -6.85 1.47
C ILE A 56 4.63 -7.40 2.13
N LYS A 57 4.49 -7.22 3.44
CA LYS A 57 3.31 -7.70 4.19
C LYS A 57 2.02 -7.08 3.65
N MET A 58 1.98 -5.76 3.48
CA MET A 58 0.77 -5.06 3.03
C MET A 58 0.43 -5.34 1.57
N GLY A 59 1.44 -5.50 0.71
CA GLY A 59 1.24 -5.99 -0.66
C GLY A 59 0.61 -7.39 -0.70
N HIS A 60 1.05 -8.32 0.17
CA HIS A 60 0.41 -9.63 0.29
C HIS A 60 -1.04 -9.52 0.79
N VAL A 61 -1.34 -8.62 1.74
CA VAL A 61 -2.71 -8.41 2.21
C VAL A 61 -3.60 -7.90 1.06
N GLN A 62 -3.15 -6.93 0.28
CA GLN A 62 -3.88 -6.44 -0.91
C GLN A 62 -4.13 -7.58 -1.91
N HIS A 63 -3.08 -8.34 -2.23
CA HIS A 63 -3.16 -9.44 -3.20
C HIS A 63 -4.12 -10.54 -2.74
N MET A 64 -4.03 -10.98 -1.48
CA MET A 64 -4.89 -12.04 -0.96
C MET A 64 -6.35 -11.60 -0.85
N ASN A 65 -6.62 -10.34 -0.49
CA ASN A 65 -7.98 -9.79 -0.54
C ASN A 65 -8.55 -9.83 -1.96
N PHE A 66 -7.76 -9.43 -2.95
CA PHE A 66 -8.17 -9.51 -4.36
C PHE A 66 -8.47 -10.96 -4.77
N VAL A 67 -7.56 -11.90 -4.50
CA VAL A 67 -7.74 -13.33 -4.85
C VAL A 67 -9.02 -13.89 -4.22
N VAL A 68 -9.24 -13.67 -2.93
CA VAL A 68 -10.45 -14.14 -2.23
C VAL A 68 -11.71 -13.51 -2.84
N SER A 69 -11.71 -12.20 -3.10
CA SER A 69 -12.85 -11.51 -3.72
C SER A 69 -13.17 -12.07 -5.12
N ARG A 70 -12.15 -12.36 -5.95
CA ARG A 70 -12.34 -12.95 -7.28
C ARG A 70 -12.85 -14.39 -7.20
N LEU A 71 -12.38 -15.17 -6.24
CA LEU A 71 -12.87 -16.53 -6.02
C LEU A 71 -14.32 -16.54 -5.54
N MET A 72 -14.68 -15.65 -4.62
CA MET A 72 -16.06 -15.54 -4.13
C MET A 72 -17.01 -15.02 -5.20
N GLY A 73 -16.60 -14.03 -6.00
CA GLY A 73 -17.41 -13.50 -7.10
C GLY A 73 -17.47 -14.40 -8.35
N ALA A 74 -16.73 -15.51 -8.38
CA ALA A 74 -16.82 -16.53 -9.43
C ALA A 74 -17.69 -17.73 -9.00
N VAL A 75 -18.21 -17.72 -7.78
CA VAL A 75 -19.09 -18.76 -7.20
C VAL A 75 -20.57 -18.34 -7.27
N GLU A 76 -20.88 -17.18 -7.86
CA GLU A 76 -22.22 -16.74 -8.28
C GLU A 76 -22.40 -16.89 -9.79
#